data_AF-A0A2E8HIF9-F1
#
_entry.id   AF-A0A2E8HIF9-F1
#
_cell.length_a   1.000
_cell.length_b   1.000
_cell.length_c   1.000
_cell.angle_alpha   90.00
_cell.angle_beta   90.00
_cell.angle_gamma   90.00
#
_symmetry.space_group_name_H-M   'P 1'
#
loop_
_entity.id
_entity.type
_entity.pdbx_description
1 polymer ?
#
loop_
_entity_poly.entity_id
_entity_poly.type
_entity_poly.pdbx_seq_one_letter_code
_entity_poly.pdbx_strand_id
1 'polypeptide(L)'
;MKGSAIHRGSGQPSGLVDAPAVDLSVVMVSYNTRDLMQQALRTVIEASAGLQVEITVVDNASHDGSADMVEAEFPQVRLIRNSANVGFATANNAAFRRGHGRYVLLLNTDTIIRPDTLRCLMEFLDNHPETAAAGCKILNPDGTLQLESRRGFPTPAAAFCKLTGLSRLFPNSPRLARYNLTFLDPEEVSEVDALSGSCMMVRREVLEEVGLLDEAYFMYGEDLDWCYRMREAGWKIHYVPQTEIIHFRGESGRTQEMRIHYRKNRAMAIFVQKHMRRRYRFFPLWLLHAGIVAYGLYSLAIPLARWLALPALDAVLVLVGLRLGVTARYHPDLVPAIHRVERFGVALGLDVHPTRWLTPPAYTEAQWMLVFGASAVIWLAAFQLLGLYDRRRYSAPWAVLAVALGFTGIVTTVFFFKAYNFSRLAAAAAWASNTVLVAGWRLAAGWRLGTGRGRIGRRRILVVGTDGNAVQFLEFLQKAGGLDSELKGVVSPEREEVGTMVAGRQVVGFVEDLPQLLREGDFDELIFTSGTISHSLRRVGGKNRRLRVRLVPGSFTDLIGDDRPTSMDDLPLIEVTPRR
;
A
#
# COMPACT_ATOMS: atom_id res chain seq x y z
N MET A 1 54.40 2.40 73.80
CA MET A 1 53.42 1.72 72.95
C MET A 1 53.86 1.86 71.50
N LYS A 2 54.15 0.74 70.83
CA LYS A 2 54.63 0.62 69.45
C LYS A 2 53.45 0.37 68.50
N GLY A 3 53.57 0.83 67.25
CA GLY A 3 52.77 0.43 66.07
C GLY A 3 52.92 1.51 65.00
N SER A 4 53.85 1.45 64.03
CA SER A 4 54.13 0.47 62.95
C SER A 4 53.04 0.36 61.90
N ALA A 5 53.38 0.83 60.70
CA ALA A 5 52.63 0.72 59.45
C ALA A 5 52.54 -0.73 58.94
N ILE A 6 51.46 -1.05 58.21
CA ILE A 6 51.39 -2.21 57.30
C ILE A 6 50.62 -1.84 56.01
N HIS A 7 51.22 -2.25 54.91
CA HIS A 7 50.82 -2.18 53.49
C HIS A 7 49.74 -3.23 53.11
N ARG A 8 49.18 -3.07 51.89
CA ARG A 8 48.45 -4.03 51.00
C ARG A 8 46.93 -3.80 50.95
N GLY A 9 46.26 -3.83 49.80
CA GLY A 9 46.68 -4.24 48.47
C GLY A 9 45.77 -3.74 47.36
N SER A 10 46.34 -3.69 46.16
CA SER A 10 45.69 -3.52 44.87
C SER A 10 44.77 -4.71 44.58
N GLY A 11 43.45 -4.51 44.72
CA GLY A 11 42.47 -5.42 44.15
C GLY A 11 42.30 -5.12 42.67
N GLN A 12 42.71 -6.05 41.81
CA GLN A 12 42.17 -6.13 40.45
C GLN A 12 40.66 -6.36 40.53
N PRO A 13 39.83 -5.76 39.67
CA PRO A 13 38.46 -6.20 39.51
C PRO A 13 38.47 -7.53 38.76
N SER A 14 38.54 -8.65 39.49
CA SER A 14 38.13 -9.96 39.00
C SER A 14 36.59 -9.97 38.92
N GLY A 15 36.08 -9.62 37.75
CA GLY A 15 34.65 -9.61 37.48
C GLY A 15 34.44 -9.63 35.98
N LEU A 16 34.85 -10.72 35.32
CA LEU A 16 34.18 -11.14 34.09
C LEU A 16 32.74 -11.44 34.51
N VAL A 17 31.89 -10.42 34.41
CA VAL A 17 30.45 -10.63 34.34
C VAL A 17 30.27 -11.55 33.13
N ASP A 18 29.84 -12.79 33.35
CA ASP A 18 29.55 -13.72 32.26
C ASP A 18 28.65 -12.99 31.27
N ALA A 19 29.20 -12.71 30.08
CA ALA A 19 28.41 -12.12 29.01
C ALA A 19 27.23 -13.07 28.77
N PRO A 20 26.00 -12.56 28.65
CA PRO A 20 24.85 -13.42 28.38
C PRO A 20 25.15 -14.27 27.16
N ALA A 21 24.93 -15.60 27.26
CA ALA A 21 25.27 -16.54 26.21
C ALA A 21 24.51 -16.30 24.88
N VAL A 22 23.45 -15.48 24.92
CA VAL A 22 22.62 -15.08 23.78
C VAL A 22 22.61 -13.55 23.67
N ASP A 23 22.99 -13.04 22.51
CA ASP A 23 23.02 -11.60 22.22
C ASP A 23 21.60 -11.05 22.01
N LEU A 24 20.77 -11.78 21.26
CA LEU A 24 19.49 -11.28 20.76
C LEU A 24 18.40 -12.36 20.69
N SER A 25 17.20 -12.04 21.18
CA SER A 25 15.97 -12.78 20.92
C SER A 25 15.15 -12.09 19.83
N VAL A 26 15.02 -12.67 18.64
CA VAL A 26 14.15 -12.17 17.58
C VAL A 26 12.77 -12.80 17.70
N VAL A 27 11.73 -11.98 17.77
CA VAL A 27 10.33 -12.40 17.87
C VAL A 27 9.54 -11.93 16.67
N MET A 28 8.86 -12.87 16.02
CA MET A 28 8.06 -12.63 14.82
C MET A 28 6.67 -13.25 14.98
N VAL A 29 5.60 -12.47 14.86
CA VAL A 29 4.22 -12.98 14.91
C VAL A 29 3.67 -13.08 13.49
N SER A 30 3.22 -14.27 13.09
CA SER A 30 2.66 -14.56 11.78
C SER A 30 1.13 -14.66 11.82
N TYR A 31 0.47 -14.15 10.77
CA TYR A 31 -0.94 -14.41 10.50
C TYR A 31 -1.21 -14.30 9.00
N ASN A 32 -1.26 -15.44 8.31
CA ASN A 32 -1.45 -15.56 6.86
C ASN A 32 -0.40 -14.75 6.05
N THR A 33 0.88 -14.95 6.33
CA THR A 33 2.00 -14.25 5.68
C THR A 33 3.11 -15.18 5.18
N ARG A 34 2.80 -16.41 4.74
CA ARG A 34 3.77 -17.47 4.42
C ARG A 34 4.94 -16.98 3.56
N ASP A 35 4.65 -16.44 2.38
CA ASP A 35 5.69 -16.10 1.39
C ASP A 35 6.59 -14.95 1.85
N LEU A 36 6.03 -13.92 2.48
CA LEU A 36 6.79 -12.81 3.02
C LEU A 36 7.60 -13.23 4.24
N MET A 37 7.03 -14.07 5.11
CA MET A 37 7.69 -14.59 6.30
C MET A 37 8.91 -15.44 5.94
N GLN A 38 8.81 -16.27 4.90
CA GLN A 38 9.92 -17.08 4.42
C GLN A 38 11.14 -16.20 4.06
N GLN A 39 10.88 -15.06 3.39
CA GLN A 39 11.93 -14.12 3.01
C GLN A 39 12.48 -13.36 4.21
N ALA A 40 11.58 -12.92 5.10
CA ALA A 40 11.96 -12.24 6.34
C ALA A 40 12.92 -13.12 7.15
N LEU A 41 12.58 -14.39 7.36
CA LEU A 41 13.42 -15.36 8.07
C LEU A 41 14.79 -15.53 7.44
N ARG A 42 14.87 -15.66 6.10
CA ARG A 42 16.16 -15.74 5.39
C ARG A 42 17.04 -14.52 5.69
N THR A 43 16.49 -13.31 5.62
CA THR A 43 17.26 -12.08 5.92
C THR A 43 17.64 -11.94 7.38
N VAL A 44 16.81 -12.41 8.31
CA VAL A 44 17.13 -12.44 9.74
C VAL A 44 18.30 -13.40 10.02
N ILE A 45 18.27 -14.60 9.42
CA ILE A 45 19.34 -15.58 9.55
C ILE A 45 20.65 -15.02 8.97
N GLU A 46 20.61 -14.41 7.79
CA GLU A 46 21.76 -13.74 7.17
C GLU A 46 22.34 -12.64 8.08
N ALA A 47 21.47 -11.76 8.61
CA ALA A 47 21.88 -10.68 9.50
C ALA A 47 22.34 -11.16 10.90
N SER A 48 22.08 -12.42 11.25
CA SER A 48 22.53 -13.05 12.50
C SER A 48 23.97 -13.56 12.41
N ALA A 49 24.63 -13.45 11.26
CA ALA A 49 25.99 -13.91 11.07
C ALA A 49 26.98 -13.29 12.10
N GLY A 50 27.63 -14.17 12.87
CA GLY A 50 28.58 -13.78 13.91
C GLY A 50 27.94 -13.25 15.20
N LEU A 51 26.66 -13.54 15.43
CA LEU A 51 25.91 -13.19 16.64
C LEU A 51 25.24 -14.45 17.22
N GLN A 52 25.08 -14.51 18.53
CA GLN A 52 24.28 -15.57 19.18
C GLN A 52 22.81 -15.14 19.22
N VAL A 53 22.04 -15.59 18.23
CA VAL A 53 20.65 -15.19 18.04
C VAL A 53 19.72 -16.38 18.19
N GLU A 54 18.66 -16.21 18.97
CA GLU A 54 17.52 -17.12 18.94
C GLU A 54 16.35 -16.47 18.21
N ILE A 55 15.66 -17.24 17.38
CA ILE A 55 14.54 -16.75 16.57
C ILE A 55 13.30 -17.54 16.98
N THR A 56 12.24 -16.82 17.38
CA THR A 56 10.95 -17.40 17.72
C THR A 56 9.86 -16.85 16.80
N VAL A 57 9.17 -17.74 16.10
CA VAL A 57 7.98 -17.44 15.31
C VAL A 57 6.74 -17.88 16.08
N VAL A 58 5.76 -16.99 16.21
CA VAL A 58 4.44 -17.29 16.77
C VAL A 58 3.41 -17.27 15.65
N ASP A 59 2.98 -18.43 15.21
CA ASP A 59 1.88 -18.55 14.26
C ASP A 59 0.53 -18.33 14.97
N ASN A 60 -0.19 -17.29 14.58
CA ASN A 60 -1.41 -16.84 15.26
C ASN A 60 -2.68 -17.43 14.63
N ALA A 61 -2.66 -18.75 14.38
CA ALA A 61 -3.65 -19.53 13.66
C ALA A 61 -3.78 -19.14 12.17
N SER A 62 -2.67 -19.28 11.43
CA SER A 62 -2.68 -19.09 9.97
C SER A 62 -3.29 -20.29 9.24
N HIS A 63 -3.84 -20.05 8.05
CA HIS A 63 -4.44 -21.07 7.18
C HIS A 63 -3.74 -21.19 5.81
N ASP A 64 -2.62 -20.50 5.62
CA ASP A 64 -1.87 -20.42 4.36
C ASP A 64 -0.63 -21.35 4.32
N GLY A 65 -0.49 -22.24 5.31
CA GLY A 65 0.69 -23.10 5.45
C GLY A 65 1.92 -22.40 6.05
N SER A 66 1.77 -21.19 6.62
CA SER A 66 2.87 -20.45 7.27
C SER A 66 3.66 -21.29 8.28
N ALA A 67 2.95 -21.95 9.20
CA ALA A 67 3.58 -22.72 10.28
C ALA A 67 4.33 -23.94 9.76
N ASP A 68 3.75 -24.66 8.79
CA ASP A 68 4.34 -25.86 8.21
C ASP A 68 5.61 -25.52 7.41
N MET A 69 5.61 -24.37 6.71
CA MET A 69 6.80 -23.86 6.04
C MET A 69 7.95 -23.57 7.02
N VAL A 70 7.67 -22.96 8.19
CA VAL A 70 8.70 -22.69 9.19
C VAL A 70 9.33 -23.98 9.70
N GLU A 71 8.51 -24.99 10.01
CA GLU A 71 8.96 -26.27 10.52
C GLU A 71 9.79 -27.06 9.48
N ALA A 72 9.41 -26.99 8.21
CA ALA A 72 10.09 -27.69 7.13
C ALA A 72 11.38 -27.02 6.67
N GLU A 73 11.40 -25.69 6.52
CA GLU A 73 12.52 -24.95 5.92
C GLU A 73 13.46 -24.30 6.93
N PHE A 74 13.00 -24.04 8.16
CA PHE A 74 13.75 -23.34 9.18
C PHE A 74 13.74 -24.10 10.52
N PRO A 75 14.24 -25.34 10.59
CA PRO A 75 14.21 -26.17 11.80
C PRO A 75 14.98 -25.56 12.99
N GLN A 76 15.88 -24.60 12.74
CA GLN A 76 16.58 -23.83 13.77
C GLN A 76 15.71 -22.74 14.44
N VAL A 77 14.54 -22.42 13.87
CA VAL A 77 13.62 -21.41 14.39
C VAL A 77 12.62 -22.07 15.35
N ARG A 78 12.43 -21.47 16.52
CA ARG A 78 11.43 -21.95 17.49
C ARG A 78 10.04 -21.54 17.03
N LEU A 79 9.18 -22.51 16.73
CA LEU A 79 7.80 -22.27 16.33
C LEU A 79 6.83 -22.44 17.51
N ILE A 80 5.93 -21.47 17.68
CA ILE A 80 4.79 -21.53 18.61
C ILE A 80 3.52 -21.45 17.78
N ARG A 81 2.70 -22.51 17.78
CA ARG A 81 1.43 -22.56 17.07
C ARG A 81 0.28 -22.23 18.03
N ASN A 82 -0.38 -21.09 17.85
CA ASN A 82 -1.60 -20.75 18.59
C ASN A 82 -2.82 -21.39 17.92
N SER A 83 -3.78 -21.84 18.72
CA SER A 83 -5.05 -22.39 18.22
C SER A 83 -6.03 -21.33 17.73
N ALA A 84 -5.80 -20.05 18.06
CA ALA A 84 -6.62 -18.92 17.66
C ALA A 84 -5.77 -17.66 17.53
N ASN A 85 -6.26 -16.67 16.79
CA ASN A 85 -5.62 -15.36 16.70
C ASN A 85 -5.84 -14.56 18.00
N VAL A 86 -4.85 -14.59 18.89
CA VAL A 86 -4.90 -13.93 20.22
C VAL A 86 -4.52 -12.44 20.18
N GLY A 87 -4.27 -11.89 18.99
CA GLY A 87 -3.74 -10.54 18.82
C GLY A 87 -2.21 -10.48 18.89
N PHE A 88 -1.67 -9.32 18.55
CA PHE A 88 -0.25 -9.08 18.38
C PHE A 88 0.49 -8.99 19.72
N ALA A 89 -0.02 -8.24 20.71
CA ALA A 89 0.63 -8.09 22.01
C ALA A 89 0.75 -9.44 22.74
N THR A 90 -0.36 -10.18 22.86
CA THR A 90 -0.41 -11.48 23.53
C THR A 90 0.50 -12.51 22.86
N ALA A 91 0.52 -12.57 21.52
CA ALA A 91 1.38 -13.48 20.78
C ALA A 91 2.88 -13.15 20.99
N ASN A 92 3.27 -11.88 20.88
CA ASN A 92 4.64 -11.45 21.14
C ASN A 92 5.08 -11.74 22.57
N ASN A 93 4.22 -11.47 23.56
CA ASN A 93 4.52 -11.75 24.96
C ASN A 93 4.77 -13.25 25.22
N ALA A 94 4.10 -14.14 24.51
CA ALA A 94 4.34 -15.58 24.62
C ALA A 94 5.77 -15.96 24.17
N ALA A 95 6.32 -15.26 23.18
CA ALA A 95 7.70 -15.44 22.75
C ALA A 95 8.70 -14.70 23.66
N PHE A 96 8.43 -13.46 24.07
CA PHE A 96 9.30 -12.69 24.96
C PHE A 96 9.61 -13.43 26.27
N ARG A 97 8.61 -14.09 26.87
CA ARG A 97 8.79 -14.88 28.10
C ARG A 97 9.72 -16.09 27.93
N ARG A 98 9.95 -16.54 26.70
CA ARG A 98 10.76 -17.72 26.37
C ARG A 98 12.14 -17.37 25.81
N GLY A 99 12.39 -16.09 25.54
CA GLY A 99 13.68 -15.62 25.06
C GLY A 99 14.61 -15.28 26.22
N HIS A 100 15.91 -15.37 26.00
CA HIS A 100 17.00 -15.16 26.94
C HIS A 100 18.07 -14.17 26.45
N GLY A 101 17.91 -13.61 25.25
CA GLY A 101 18.88 -12.67 24.66
C GLY A 101 19.02 -11.36 25.41
N ARG A 102 20.23 -10.81 25.50
CA ARG A 102 20.52 -9.48 26.09
C ARG A 102 19.60 -8.38 25.56
N TYR A 103 19.30 -8.46 24.27
CA TYR A 103 18.31 -7.65 23.60
C TYR A 103 17.13 -8.50 23.12
N VAL A 104 15.99 -7.85 22.89
CA VAL A 104 14.82 -8.44 22.27
C VAL A 104 14.44 -7.59 21.06
N LEU A 105 14.30 -8.22 19.89
CA LEU A 105 13.85 -7.58 18.67
C LEU A 105 12.42 -8.00 18.36
N LEU A 106 11.52 -7.01 18.36
CA LEU A 106 10.19 -7.14 17.79
C LEU A 106 10.28 -6.86 16.28
N LEU A 107 9.99 -7.87 15.45
CA LEU A 107 10.10 -7.78 13.99
C LEU A 107 8.85 -8.37 13.32
N ASN A 108 8.29 -7.64 12.35
CA ASN A 108 7.18 -8.18 11.57
C ASN A 108 7.63 -9.21 10.53
N THR A 109 6.73 -10.14 10.19
CA THR A 109 6.96 -11.20 9.18
C THR A 109 6.93 -10.70 7.74
N ASP A 110 6.48 -9.47 7.51
CA ASP A 110 6.47 -8.80 6.21
C ASP A 110 7.61 -7.78 6.07
N THR A 111 8.80 -8.15 6.54
CA THR A 111 10.00 -7.29 6.51
C THR A 111 11.17 -7.93 5.78
N ILE A 112 12.04 -7.09 5.21
CA ILE A 112 13.32 -7.47 4.62
C ILE A 112 14.38 -6.58 5.27
N ILE A 113 15.31 -7.20 5.99
CA ILE A 113 16.34 -6.46 6.72
C ILE A 113 17.70 -6.50 6.03
N ARG A 114 18.57 -5.54 6.33
CA ARG A 114 19.96 -5.54 5.86
C ARG A 114 20.84 -6.45 6.72
N PRO A 115 21.94 -7.01 6.17
CA PRO A 115 22.87 -7.84 6.95
C PRO A 115 23.49 -7.13 8.16
N ASP A 116 23.63 -5.80 8.10
CA ASP A 116 24.18 -4.98 9.19
C ASP A 116 23.13 -4.59 10.24
N THR A 117 21.83 -4.84 10.02
CA THR A 117 20.73 -4.31 10.85
C THR A 117 20.86 -4.68 12.32
N LEU A 118 21.02 -5.97 12.60
CA LEU A 118 21.02 -6.48 13.98
C LEU A 118 22.24 -5.95 14.74
N ARG A 119 23.41 -6.04 14.12
CA ARG A 119 24.67 -5.54 14.67
C ARG A 119 24.63 -4.04 14.93
N CYS A 120 24.18 -3.25 13.95
CA CYS A 120 24.11 -1.79 14.06
C CYS A 120 23.20 -1.34 15.22
N LEU A 121 22.02 -1.95 15.37
CA LEU A 121 21.10 -1.61 16.46
C LEU A 121 21.66 -2.02 17.84
N MET A 122 22.30 -3.20 17.93
CA MET A 122 22.93 -3.65 19.19
C MET A 122 24.12 -2.77 19.57
N GLU A 123 25.01 -2.45 18.63
CA GLU A 123 26.14 -1.56 18.86
C GLU A 123 25.67 -0.15 19.25
N PHE A 124 24.59 0.34 18.64
CA PHE A 124 23.99 1.61 19.05
C PHE A 124 23.51 1.56 20.50
N LEU A 125 22.78 0.51 20.89
CA LEU A 125 22.36 0.33 22.27
C LEU A 125 23.59 0.19 23.19
N ASP A 126 24.54 -0.69 22.92
CA ASP A 126 25.74 -0.85 23.74
C ASP A 126 26.46 0.50 24.03
N ASN A 127 26.48 1.43 23.07
CA ASN A 127 27.06 2.76 23.23
C ASN A 127 26.16 3.82 23.90
N HIS A 128 24.85 3.56 24.06
CA HIS A 128 23.87 4.49 24.63
C HIS A 128 23.10 3.81 25.77
N PRO A 129 23.71 3.65 26.96
CA PRO A 129 23.12 2.93 28.09
C PRO A 129 21.83 3.56 28.62
N GLU A 130 21.50 4.80 28.28
CA GLU A 130 20.24 5.46 28.64
C GLU A 130 19.10 5.21 27.65
N THR A 131 19.38 4.51 26.54
CA THR A 131 18.40 4.19 25.50
C THR A 131 17.75 2.84 25.77
N ALA A 132 16.44 2.82 25.95
CA ALA A 132 15.67 1.58 26.15
C ALA A 132 15.47 0.82 24.84
N ALA A 133 15.17 1.56 23.76
CA ALA A 133 14.81 1.00 22.47
C ALA A 133 15.42 1.76 21.30
N ALA A 134 15.85 1.00 20.30
CA ALA A 134 16.37 1.50 19.03
C ALA A 134 15.57 0.91 17.87
N GLY A 135 15.22 1.74 16.90
CA GLY A 135 14.54 1.34 15.68
C GLY A 135 15.20 1.99 14.47
N CYS A 136 15.20 1.28 13.36
CA CYS A 136 15.91 1.70 12.16
C CYS A 136 15.03 2.51 11.21
N LYS A 137 15.61 2.94 10.09
CA LYS A 137 14.87 3.51 8.97
C LYS A 137 14.00 2.44 8.31
N ILE A 138 12.70 2.71 8.18
CA ILE A 138 11.78 1.77 7.55
C ILE A 138 11.31 2.37 6.23
N LEU A 139 11.47 1.62 5.15
CA LEU A 139 11.08 1.99 3.81
C LEU A 139 9.84 1.22 3.39
N ASN A 140 8.98 1.90 2.65
CA ASN A 140 8.02 1.22 1.79
C ASN A 140 8.80 0.52 0.67
N PRO A 141 8.21 -0.49 0.01
CA PRO A 141 8.92 -1.18 -1.05
C PRO A 141 9.19 -0.32 -2.31
N ASP A 142 8.56 0.86 -2.42
CA ASP A 142 8.87 1.87 -3.43
C ASP A 142 10.06 2.77 -3.07
N GLY A 143 10.72 2.50 -1.93
CA GLY A 143 11.84 3.26 -1.38
C GLY A 143 11.45 4.53 -0.64
N THR A 144 10.16 4.86 -0.53
CA THR A 144 9.72 6.01 0.27
C THR A 144 9.77 5.70 1.76
N LEU A 145 10.10 6.69 2.58
CA LEU A 145 10.14 6.54 4.03
C LEU A 145 8.75 6.20 4.61
N GLN A 146 8.65 5.15 5.42
CA GLN A 146 7.51 4.95 6.30
C GLN A 146 7.63 5.87 7.51
N LEU A 147 6.78 6.90 7.54
CA LEU A 147 6.77 7.89 8.62
C LEU A 147 6.49 7.26 9.98
N GLU A 148 5.81 6.11 10.02
CA GLU A 148 5.56 5.38 11.26
C GLU A 148 6.83 4.85 11.94
N SER A 149 7.98 4.82 11.25
CA SER A 149 9.28 4.48 11.84
C SER A 149 9.71 5.42 12.96
N ARG A 150 9.20 6.66 12.97
CA ARG A 150 9.43 7.67 14.01
C ARG A 150 8.16 8.46 14.28
N ARG A 151 7.68 8.41 15.52
CA ARG A 151 6.41 9.06 15.90
C ARG A 151 6.58 9.90 17.15
N GLY A 152 5.83 11.00 17.18
CA GLY A 152 5.53 11.73 18.40
C GLY A 152 4.35 11.11 19.12
N PHE A 153 4.24 11.29 20.44
CA PHE A 153 3.03 10.88 21.16
C PHE A 153 1.80 11.65 20.65
N PRO A 154 0.62 11.01 20.57
CA PRO A 154 -0.61 11.61 20.05
C PRO A 154 -1.25 12.54 21.08
N THR A 155 -0.54 13.61 21.45
CA THR A 155 -1.09 14.69 22.30
C THR A 155 -2.28 15.36 21.61
N PRO A 156 -3.19 16.02 22.35
CA PRO A 156 -4.32 16.73 21.74
C PRO A 156 -3.91 17.70 20.62
N ALA A 157 -2.81 18.44 20.82
CA ALA A 157 -2.26 19.35 19.82
C ALA A 157 -1.69 18.62 18.60
N ALA A 158 -0.91 17.55 18.79
CA ALA A 158 -0.36 16.75 17.69
C ALA A 158 -1.46 16.05 16.89
N ALA A 159 -2.47 15.51 17.57
CA ALA A 159 -3.64 14.91 16.95
C ALA A 159 -4.41 15.97 16.14
N PHE A 160 -4.71 17.14 16.72
CA PHE A 160 -5.39 18.23 16.01
C PHE A 160 -4.65 18.66 14.74
N CYS A 161 -3.33 18.86 14.81
CA CYS A 161 -2.53 19.26 13.65
C CYS A 161 -2.51 18.19 12.54
N LYS A 162 -2.53 16.90 12.91
CA LYS A 162 -2.65 15.80 11.96
C LYS A 162 -4.03 15.76 11.31
N LEU A 163 -5.10 15.93 12.11
CA LEU A 163 -6.48 15.86 11.64
C LEU A 163 -6.83 16.99 10.67
N THR A 164 -6.43 18.22 10.98
CA THR A 164 -6.68 19.41 10.14
C THR A 164 -5.78 19.48 8.91
N GLY A 165 -4.73 18.66 8.84
CA GLY A 165 -3.74 18.71 7.77
C GLY A 165 -2.69 19.80 7.95
N LEU A 166 -2.69 20.55 9.06
CA LEU A 166 -1.63 21.52 9.39
C LEU A 166 -0.24 20.89 9.38
N SER A 167 -0.11 19.64 9.83
CA SER A 167 1.16 18.92 9.78
C SER A 167 1.67 18.69 8.35
N ARG A 168 0.78 18.62 7.35
CA ARG A 168 1.14 18.47 5.93
C ARG A 168 1.49 19.81 5.29
N LEU A 169 0.82 20.88 5.73
CA LEU A 169 1.09 22.24 5.24
C LEU A 169 2.40 22.81 5.80
N PHE A 170 2.77 22.41 7.02
CA PHE A 170 3.97 22.89 7.71
C PHE A 170 4.85 21.71 8.18
N PRO A 171 5.40 20.91 7.26
CA PRO A 171 6.11 19.67 7.59
C PRO A 171 7.43 19.91 8.37
N ASN A 172 8.04 21.09 8.21
CA ASN A 172 9.30 21.45 8.86
C ASN A 172 9.11 22.12 10.22
N SER A 173 7.87 22.23 10.73
CA SER A 173 7.58 22.86 12.02
C SER A 173 7.64 21.85 13.16
N PRO A 174 8.54 22.01 14.15
CA PRO A 174 8.59 21.13 15.33
C PRO A 174 7.29 21.08 16.14
N ARG A 175 6.49 22.14 16.07
CA ARG A 175 5.21 22.25 16.79
C ARG A 175 4.06 21.62 16.01
N LEU A 176 3.97 21.89 14.71
CA LEU A 176 2.81 21.47 13.89
C LEU A 176 2.98 20.06 13.31
N ALA A 177 4.21 19.62 13.09
CA ALA A 177 4.52 18.31 12.53
C ALA A 177 4.96 17.28 13.58
N ARG A 178 4.58 17.49 14.85
CA ARG A 178 5.01 16.64 15.98
C ARG A 178 4.57 15.18 15.86
N TYR A 179 3.43 14.89 15.22
CA TYR A 179 2.89 13.53 15.17
C TYR A 179 3.82 12.55 14.43
N ASN A 180 4.35 12.94 13.25
CA ASN A 180 5.22 12.11 12.41
C ASN A 180 6.69 12.60 12.43
N LEU A 181 6.97 13.62 13.25
CA LEU A 181 8.30 14.23 13.38
C LEU A 181 8.95 14.58 12.03
N THR A 182 8.18 15.09 11.05
CA THR A 182 8.68 15.33 9.68
C THR A 182 9.69 16.47 9.58
N PHE A 183 9.91 17.20 10.66
CA PHE A 183 10.94 18.23 10.77
C PHE A 183 12.33 17.67 11.10
N LEU A 184 12.43 16.39 11.46
CA LEU A 184 13.70 15.70 11.67
C LEU A 184 14.27 15.23 10.33
N ASP A 185 15.59 15.27 10.18
CA ASP A 185 16.25 14.69 9.01
C ASP A 185 16.08 13.15 9.03
N PRO A 186 15.57 12.52 7.96
CA PRO A 186 15.51 11.06 7.83
C PRO A 186 16.87 10.33 7.92
N GLU A 187 17.98 11.02 7.67
CA GLU A 187 19.32 10.41 7.63
C GLU A 187 20.12 10.62 8.93
N GLU A 188 19.55 11.31 9.92
CA GLU A 188 20.21 11.58 11.19
C GLU A 188 19.60 10.77 12.35
N VAL A 189 20.47 10.29 13.25
CA VAL A 189 20.04 9.71 14.52
C VAL A 189 19.24 10.75 15.28
N SER A 190 18.07 10.35 15.79
CA SER A 190 17.20 11.26 16.52
C SER A 190 16.56 10.56 17.70
N GLU A 191 16.47 11.26 18.84
CA GLU A 191 15.59 10.88 19.93
C GLU A 191 14.13 11.07 19.48
N VAL A 192 13.30 10.04 19.67
CA VAL A 192 11.90 10.03 19.26
C VAL A 192 11.00 9.63 20.43
N ASP A 193 9.71 9.93 20.34
CA ASP A 193 8.77 9.56 21.40
C ASP A 193 8.34 8.08 21.26
N ALA A 194 8.21 7.58 20.03
CA ALA A 194 7.84 6.19 19.76
C ALA A 194 8.39 5.67 18.43
N LEU A 195 8.69 4.38 18.40
CA LEU A 195 9.11 3.62 17.22
C LEU A 195 7.94 2.79 16.66
N SER A 196 8.14 2.18 15.50
CA SER A 196 7.20 1.22 14.92
C SER A 196 7.45 -0.18 15.49
N GLY A 197 6.38 -0.90 15.85
CA GLY A 197 6.47 -2.32 16.21
C GLY A 197 6.92 -3.23 15.06
N SER A 198 7.09 -2.72 13.83
CA SER A 198 7.60 -3.50 12.70
C SER A 198 9.10 -3.82 12.79
N CYS A 199 9.88 -3.01 13.52
CA CYS A 199 11.29 -3.27 13.84
C CYS A 199 11.70 -2.40 15.03
N MET A 200 11.75 -3.02 16.21
CA MET A 200 12.08 -2.35 17.46
C MET A 200 12.94 -3.26 18.32
N MET A 201 14.20 -2.89 18.53
CA MET A 201 15.12 -3.59 19.42
C MET A 201 15.08 -2.94 20.80
N VAL A 202 14.88 -3.74 21.84
CA VAL A 202 14.69 -3.28 23.22
C VAL A 202 15.65 -4.02 24.15
N ARG A 203 16.21 -3.32 25.14
CA ARG A 203 17.01 -3.94 26.19
C ARG A 203 16.18 -4.89 27.04
N ARG A 204 16.75 -6.02 27.45
CA ARG A 204 16.07 -6.93 28.37
C ARG A 204 15.75 -6.31 29.72
N GLU A 205 16.65 -5.52 30.30
CA GLU A 205 16.42 -4.87 31.61
C GLU A 205 15.18 -3.97 31.61
N VAL A 206 14.88 -3.35 30.46
CA VAL A 206 13.68 -2.52 30.29
C VAL A 206 12.41 -3.37 30.38
N LEU A 207 12.42 -4.62 29.89
CA LEU A 207 11.25 -5.51 30.00
C LEU A 207 10.92 -5.82 31.47
N GLU A 208 11.94 -5.89 32.33
CA GLU A 208 11.77 -6.15 33.77
C GLU A 208 11.23 -4.92 34.49
N GLU A 209 11.67 -3.72 34.09
CA GLU A 209 11.24 -2.46 34.71
C GLU A 209 9.85 -2.03 34.25
N VAL A 210 9.62 -1.95 32.93
CA VAL A 210 8.37 -1.38 32.39
C VAL A 210 7.31 -2.44 32.07
N GLY A 211 7.70 -3.72 32.04
CA GLY A 211 6.85 -4.83 31.65
C GLY A 211 6.80 -5.06 30.12
N LEU A 212 6.13 -6.14 29.72
CA LEU A 212 5.95 -6.54 28.31
C LEU A 212 4.92 -5.65 27.57
N LEU A 213 4.52 -6.05 26.35
CA LEU A 213 3.43 -5.37 25.64
C LEU A 213 2.12 -5.53 26.40
N ASP A 214 1.27 -4.50 26.37
CA ASP A 214 0.01 -4.53 27.10
C ASP A 214 -1.07 -5.30 26.32
N GLU A 215 -1.52 -6.43 26.87
CA GLU A 215 -2.44 -7.37 26.21
C GLU A 215 -3.87 -6.81 26.04
N ALA A 216 -4.19 -5.63 26.61
CA ALA A 216 -5.43 -4.93 26.29
C ALA A 216 -5.47 -4.45 24.83
N TYR A 217 -4.30 -4.24 24.21
CA TYR A 217 -4.17 -3.92 22.80
C TYR A 217 -4.11 -5.20 21.97
N PHE A 218 -5.17 -5.44 21.20
CA PHE A 218 -5.15 -6.53 20.23
C PHE A 218 -4.12 -6.28 19.11
N MET A 219 -4.00 -5.04 18.60
CA MET A 219 -3.04 -4.62 17.57
C MET A 219 -3.06 -3.08 17.39
N TYR A 220 -1.98 -2.49 16.85
CA TYR A 220 -1.81 -1.10 16.41
C TYR A 220 -1.64 -0.02 17.49
N GLY A 221 -1.47 -0.38 18.75
CA GLY A 221 -1.22 0.60 19.83
C GLY A 221 -0.33 0.10 20.95
N GLU A 222 -0.05 -1.19 20.98
CA GLU A 222 0.88 -1.82 21.90
C GLU A 222 2.30 -1.26 21.82
N ASP A 223 2.79 -0.95 20.61
CA ASP A 223 4.11 -0.39 20.38
C ASP A 223 4.22 1.04 20.94
N LEU A 224 3.20 1.86 20.70
CA LEU A 224 3.07 3.23 21.19
C LEU A 224 2.94 3.25 22.72
N ASP A 225 2.13 2.35 23.29
CA ASP A 225 1.97 2.18 24.74
C ASP A 225 3.29 1.79 25.42
N TRP A 226 4.02 0.85 24.80
CA TRP A 226 5.29 0.38 25.34
C TRP A 226 6.35 1.47 25.32
N CYS A 227 6.47 2.19 24.20
CA CYS A 227 7.32 3.38 24.11
C CYS A 227 6.94 4.43 25.16
N TYR A 228 5.64 4.66 25.39
CA TYR A 228 5.18 5.61 26.41
C TYR A 228 5.62 5.20 27.82
N ARG A 229 5.47 3.91 28.17
CA ARG A 229 5.92 3.39 29.47
C ARG A 229 7.43 3.49 29.66
N MET A 230 8.22 3.20 28.62
CA MET A 230 9.68 3.41 28.63
C MET A 230 10.04 4.88 28.92
N ARG A 231 9.36 5.82 28.27
CA ARG A 231 9.60 7.26 28.47
C ARG A 231 9.20 7.72 29.87
N GLU A 232 8.11 7.23 30.43
CA GLU A 232 7.70 7.54 31.80
C GLU A 232 8.65 6.98 32.86
N ALA A 233 9.33 5.86 32.56
CA ALA A 233 10.41 5.31 33.37
C ALA A 233 11.75 6.08 33.22
N GLY A 234 11.80 7.11 32.36
CA GLY A 234 12.97 7.98 32.19
C GLY A 234 13.94 7.55 31.09
N TRP A 235 13.63 6.48 30.35
CA TRP A 235 14.46 6.00 29.26
C TRP A 235 14.35 6.87 27.99
N LYS A 236 15.39 6.85 27.16
CA LYS A 236 15.34 7.40 25.81
C LYS A 236 14.97 6.33 24.78
N ILE A 237 14.46 6.79 23.65
CA ILE A 237 14.13 5.95 22.48
C ILE A 237 14.74 6.62 21.26
N HIS A 238 15.46 5.86 20.44
CA HIS A 238 16.21 6.40 19.32
C HIS A 238 15.83 5.78 17.98
N TYR A 239 15.72 6.67 16.99
CA TYR A 239 15.70 6.35 15.58
C TYR A 239 17.13 6.32 15.03
N VAL A 240 17.52 5.22 14.40
CA VAL A 240 18.91 4.89 13.99
C VAL A 240 18.94 4.61 12.48
N PRO A 241 19.13 5.64 11.62
CA PRO A 241 19.04 5.49 10.16
C PRO A 241 20.31 4.92 9.50
N GLN A 242 21.35 4.61 10.27
CA GLN A 242 22.57 3.96 9.77
C GLN A 242 22.28 2.61 9.11
N THR A 243 21.20 1.95 9.55
CA THR A 243 20.65 0.77 8.90
C THR A 243 19.17 1.00 8.56
N GLU A 244 18.65 0.18 7.65
CA GLU A 244 17.31 0.31 7.13
C GLU A 244 16.70 -1.05 6.78
N ILE A 245 15.38 -1.10 6.79
CA ILE A 245 14.58 -2.27 6.41
C ILE A 245 13.48 -1.86 5.43
N ILE A 246 12.97 -2.83 4.68
CA ILE A 246 11.76 -2.69 3.88
C ILE A 246 10.62 -3.38 4.63
N HIS A 247 9.45 -2.76 4.69
CA HIS A 247 8.26 -3.32 5.34
C HIS A 247 7.05 -3.24 4.42
N PHE A 248 6.46 -4.39 4.09
CA PHE A 248 5.47 -4.56 3.01
C PHE A 248 4.02 -4.21 3.39
N ARG A 249 3.78 -3.74 4.62
CA ARG A 249 2.53 -3.15 5.14
C ARG A 249 1.24 -3.78 4.60
N GLY A 250 0.62 -4.62 5.42
CA GLY A 250 -0.84 -4.80 5.41
C GLY A 250 -1.38 -5.97 4.60
N GLU A 251 -0.53 -6.90 4.14
CA GLU A 251 -0.97 -8.15 3.50
C GLU A 251 -1.96 -8.95 4.37
N SER A 252 -1.71 -9.06 5.68
CA SER A 252 -2.60 -9.76 6.63
C SER A 252 -3.96 -9.07 6.86
N GLY A 253 -4.17 -7.87 6.28
CA GLY A 253 -5.35 -7.04 6.48
C GLY A 253 -6.05 -6.53 5.22
N ARG A 254 -5.55 -6.86 4.02
CA ARG A 254 -6.06 -6.32 2.72
C ARG A 254 -7.57 -6.49 2.53
N THR A 255 -8.18 -7.50 3.13
CA THR A 255 -9.61 -7.81 2.98
C THR A 255 -10.51 -7.18 4.05
N GLN A 256 -9.96 -6.44 5.04
CA GLN A 256 -10.73 -5.96 6.19
C GLN A 256 -10.39 -4.53 6.61
N GLU A 257 -10.34 -3.59 5.65
CA GLU A 257 -10.05 -2.17 5.91
C GLU A 257 -10.88 -1.59 7.08
N MET A 258 -12.19 -1.85 7.10
CA MET A 258 -13.10 -1.44 8.19
C MET A 258 -12.64 -1.94 9.57
N ARG A 259 -12.21 -3.21 9.66
CA ARG A 259 -11.74 -3.81 10.91
C ARG A 259 -10.42 -3.20 11.35
N ILE A 260 -9.53 -2.88 10.41
CA ILE A 260 -8.27 -2.17 10.69
C ILE A 260 -8.55 -0.80 11.28
N HIS A 261 -9.43 -0.01 10.64
CA HIS A 261 -9.80 1.32 11.12
C HIS A 261 -10.43 1.25 12.52
N TYR A 262 -11.36 0.31 12.74
CA TYR A 262 -11.94 0.06 14.05
C TYR A 262 -10.88 -0.28 15.10
N ARG A 263 -9.96 -1.19 14.80
CA ARG A 263 -8.88 -1.58 15.72
C ARG A 263 -7.95 -0.42 16.07
N LYS A 264 -7.54 0.39 15.09
CA LYS A 264 -6.73 1.60 15.32
C LYS A 264 -7.45 2.61 16.20
N ASN A 265 -8.74 2.85 15.96
CA ASN A 265 -9.55 3.74 16.79
C ASN A 265 -9.70 3.22 18.22
N ARG A 266 -9.96 1.92 18.38
CA ARG A 266 -10.04 1.27 19.69
C ARG A 266 -8.70 1.35 20.44
N ALA A 267 -7.58 1.08 19.77
CA ALA A 267 -6.25 1.22 20.34
C ALA A 267 -5.98 2.64 20.82
N MET A 268 -6.32 3.65 20.01
CA MET A 268 -6.16 5.06 20.41
C MET A 268 -7.06 5.44 21.59
N ALA A 269 -8.29 4.91 21.68
CA ALA A 269 -9.17 5.13 22.82
C ALA A 269 -8.58 4.52 24.11
N ILE A 270 -8.03 3.30 24.05
CA ILE A 270 -7.34 2.67 25.18
C ILE A 270 -6.14 3.53 25.62
N PHE A 271 -5.33 3.99 24.67
CA PHE A 271 -4.16 4.83 24.95
C PHE A 271 -4.55 6.16 25.62
N VAL A 272 -5.57 6.84 25.11
CA VAL A 272 -6.09 8.08 25.70
C VAL A 272 -6.61 7.84 27.11
N GLN A 273 -7.36 6.75 27.33
CA GLN A 273 -7.90 6.41 28.64
C GLN A 273 -6.82 6.13 29.68
N LYS A 274 -5.77 5.41 29.29
CA LYS A 274 -4.65 5.04 30.19
C LYS A 274 -3.73 6.21 30.49
N HIS A 275 -3.24 6.88 29.45
CA HIS A 275 -2.10 7.81 29.57
C HIS A 275 -2.51 9.27 29.58
N MET A 276 -3.55 9.64 28.83
CA MET A 276 -3.92 11.05 28.63
C MET A 276 -4.91 11.55 29.69
N ARG A 277 -5.70 10.67 30.32
CA ARG A 277 -6.69 11.05 31.35
C ARG A 277 -6.09 11.80 32.53
N ARG A 278 -4.97 11.33 33.07
CA ARG A 278 -4.31 11.97 34.23
C ARG A 278 -3.58 13.25 33.82
N ARG A 279 -2.85 13.21 32.70
CA ARG A 279 -2.06 14.33 32.18
C ARG A 279 -2.91 15.51 31.73
N TYR A 280 -4.09 15.24 31.17
CA TYR A 280 -5.02 16.25 30.67
C TYR A 280 -6.34 16.24 31.45
N ARG A 281 -6.29 16.18 32.79
CA ARG A 281 -7.48 16.08 33.66
C ARG A 281 -8.52 17.19 33.47
N PHE A 282 -8.10 18.35 32.97
CA PHE A 282 -8.96 19.52 32.69
C PHE A 282 -9.36 19.63 31.21
N PHE A 283 -8.83 18.78 30.33
CA PHE A 283 -9.26 18.72 28.94
C PHE A 283 -10.45 17.76 28.82
N PRO A 284 -11.53 18.14 28.13
CA PRO A 284 -12.68 17.27 27.95
C PRO A 284 -12.31 16.06 27.10
N LEU A 285 -12.15 14.89 27.74
CA LEU A 285 -11.76 13.65 27.06
C LEU A 285 -12.72 13.24 25.93
N TRP A 286 -13.99 13.65 26.01
CA TRP A 286 -14.97 13.39 24.95
C TRP A 286 -14.59 14.07 23.62
N LEU A 287 -13.86 15.20 23.64
CA LEU A 287 -13.35 15.82 22.40
C LEU A 287 -12.29 14.95 21.72
N LEU A 288 -11.43 14.27 22.47
CA LEU A 288 -10.45 13.34 21.89
C LEU A 288 -11.18 12.13 21.27
N HIS A 289 -12.17 11.59 21.96
CA HIS A 289 -12.99 10.49 21.44
C HIS A 289 -13.77 10.91 20.19
N ALA A 290 -14.38 12.10 20.20
CA ALA A 290 -15.05 12.66 19.03
C ALA A 290 -14.08 12.85 17.86
N GLY A 291 -12.86 13.33 18.11
CA GLY A 291 -11.81 13.46 17.10
C GLY A 291 -11.38 12.11 16.50
N ILE A 292 -11.25 11.07 17.31
CA ILE A 292 -10.94 9.69 16.85
C ILE A 292 -12.08 9.15 15.97
N VAL A 293 -13.33 9.31 16.41
CA VAL A 293 -14.50 8.87 15.62
C VAL A 293 -14.61 9.65 14.31
N ALA A 294 -14.45 10.97 14.34
CA ALA A 294 -14.47 11.83 13.17
C ALA A 294 -13.35 11.44 12.17
N TYR A 295 -12.14 11.14 12.65
CA TYR A 295 -11.05 10.65 11.81
C TYR A 295 -11.36 9.27 11.21
N GLY A 296 -11.95 8.38 12.00
CA GLY A 296 -12.46 7.10 11.52
C GLY A 296 -13.42 7.28 10.36
N LEU A 297 -14.48 8.08 10.54
CA LEU A 297 -15.46 8.39 9.51
C LEU A 297 -14.83 9.05 8.29
N TYR A 298 -13.94 10.02 8.48
CA TYR A 298 -13.18 10.67 7.41
C TYR A 298 -12.36 9.66 6.61
N SER A 299 -11.66 8.74 7.28
CA SER A 299 -10.83 7.72 6.62
C SER A 299 -11.65 6.73 5.79
N LEU A 300 -12.91 6.50 6.14
CA LEU A 300 -13.85 5.67 5.38
C LEU A 300 -14.55 6.44 4.25
N ALA A 301 -14.82 7.73 4.48
CA ALA A 301 -15.48 8.58 3.50
C ALA A 301 -14.57 8.92 2.31
N ILE A 302 -13.25 9.06 2.51
CA ILE A 302 -12.33 9.41 1.41
C ILE A 302 -12.28 8.36 0.31
N PRO A 303 -12.05 7.05 0.58
CA PRO A 303 -12.07 6.03 -0.45
C PRO A 303 -13.38 6.02 -1.22
N LEU A 304 -14.52 6.11 -0.52
CA LEU A 304 -15.84 6.19 -1.12
C LEU A 304 -15.98 7.43 -2.01
N ALA A 305 -15.58 8.60 -1.52
CA ALA A 305 -15.63 9.85 -2.28
C ALA A 305 -14.73 9.78 -3.52
N ARG A 306 -13.53 9.19 -3.42
CA ARG A 306 -12.63 8.98 -4.56
C ARG A 306 -13.19 7.99 -5.57
N TRP A 307 -13.85 6.94 -5.09
CA TRP A 307 -14.52 5.96 -5.94
C TRP A 307 -15.70 6.60 -6.70
N LEU A 308 -16.49 7.44 -6.03
CA LEU A 308 -17.62 8.16 -6.63
C LEU A 308 -17.22 9.38 -7.46
N ALA A 309 -16.03 9.95 -7.28
CA ALA A 309 -15.62 11.20 -7.92
C ALA A 309 -15.66 11.13 -9.45
N LEU A 310 -15.19 10.02 -10.03
CA LEU A 310 -15.16 9.83 -11.49
C LEU A 310 -16.57 9.62 -12.08
N PRO A 311 -17.41 8.71 -11.55
CA PRO A 311 -18.81 8.63 -11.96
C PRO A 311 -19.57 9.95 -11.80
N ALA A 312 -19.34 10.69 -10.71
CA ALA A 312 -19.99 11.98 -10.47
C ALA A 312 -19.57 13.03 -11.52
N LEU A 313 -18.27 13.12 -11.85
CA LEU A 313 -17.79 14.01 -12.91
C LEU A 313 -18.42 13.65 -14.26
N ASP A 314 -18.43 12.37 -14.63
CA ASP A 314 -19.05 11.93 -15.87
C ASP A 314 -20.56 12.18 -15.88
N ALA A 315 -21.26 12.01 -14.75
CA ALA A 315 -22.68 12.32 -14.64
C ALA A 315 -22.95 13.80 -14.93
N VAL A 316 -22.15 14.70 -14.35
CA VAL A 316 -22.22 16.14 -14.62
C VAL A 316 -21.98 16.42 -16.10
N LEU A 317 -20.93 15.85 -16.69
CA LEU A 317 -20.60 16.06 -18.10
C LEU A 317 -21.69 15.53 -19.05
N VAL A 318 -22.25 14.37 -18.74
CA VAL A 318 -23.34 13.76 -19.49
C VAL A 318 -24.60 14.62 -19.43
N LEU A 319 -24.95 15.13 -18.25
CA LEU A 319 -26.08 16.05 -18.08
C LEU A 319 -25.86 17.37 -18.82
N VAL A 320 -24.64 17.90 -18.79
CA VAL A 320 -24.26 19.10 -19.55
C VAL A 320 -24.37 18.83 -21.06
N GLY A 321 -23.83 17.73 -21.58
CA GLY A 321 -23.91 17.43 -23.00
C GLY A 321 -25.32 17.05 -23.46
N LEU A 322 -26.14 16.45 -22.59
CA LEU A 322 -27.59 16.30 -22.82
C LEU A 322 -28.28 17.66 -22.98
N ARG A 323 -28.01 18.60 -22.06
CA ARG A 323 -28.57 19.94 -22.12
C ARG A 323 -28.11 20.69 -23.38
N LEU A 324 -26.83 20.59 -23.73
CA LEU A 324 -26.27 21.16 -24.96
C LEU A 324 -26.90 20.55 -26.21
N GLY A 325 -27.05 19.23 -26.28
CA GLY A 325 -27.67 18.54 -27.43
C GLY A 325 -29.12 18.94 -27.63
N VAL A 326 -29.91 19.01 -26.55
CA VAL A 326 -31.29 19.50 -26.58
C VAL A 326 -31.33 20.96 -27.03
N THR A 327 -30.49 21.82 -26.44
CA THR A 327 -30.45 23.26 -26.78
C THR A 327 -30.06 23.47 -28.25
N ALA A 328 -29.04 22.76 -28.73
CA ALA A 328 -28.60 22.81 -30.12
C ALA A 328 -29.69 22.33 -31.09
N ARG A 329 -30.43 21.27 -30.75
CA ARG A 329 -31.50 20.77 -31.61
C ARG A 329 -32.65 21.76 -31.80
N TYR A 330 -32.97 22.54 -30.76
CA TYR A 330 -34.10 23.47 -30.75
C TYR A 330 -33.67 24.94 -30.90
N HIS A 331 -32.40 25.22 -31.21
CA HIS A 331 -31.92 26.58 -31.41
C HIS A 331 -32.42 27.15 -32.75
N PRO A 332 -33.04 28.35 -32.78
CA PRO A 332 -33.57 28.95 -34.00
C PRO A 332 -32.54 29.07 -35.13
N ASP A 333 -31.33 29.52 -34.81
CA ASP A 333 -30.27 29.75 -35.81
C ASP A 333 -29.74 28.45 -36.45
N LEU A 334 -29.97 27.30 -35.83
CA LEU A 334 -29.51 26.00 -36.35
C LEU A 334 -30.55 25.33 -37.24
N VAL A 335 -31.76 25.87 -37.35
CA VAL A 335 -32.85 25.34 -38.18
C VAL A 335 -32.44 25.13 -39.65
N PRO A 336 -31.73 26.07 -40.33
CA PRO A 336 -31.27 25.84 -41.70
C PRO A 336 -30.29 24.66 -41.82
N ALA A 337 -29.43 24.45 -40.81
CA ALA A 337 -28.51 23.33 -40.78
C ALA A 337 -29.24 22.00 -40.57
N ILE A 338 -30.24 21.97 -39.67
CA ILE A 338 -31.09 20.81 -39.43
C ILE A 338 -31.82 20.39 -40.72
N HIS A 339 -32.39 21.33 -41.47
CA HIS A 339 -33.03 21.03 -42.75
C HIS A 339 -32.08 20.48 -43.81
N ARG A 340 -30.79 20.84 -43.79
CA ARG A 340 -29.79 20.19 -44.67
C ARG A 340 -29.57 18.74 -44.29
N VAL A 341 -29.46 18.44 -42.99
CA VAL A 341 -29.29 17.07 -42.48
C VAL A 341 -30.53 16.21 -42.79
N GLU A 342 -31.73 16.74 -42.58
CA GLU A 342 -32.99 16.04 -42.89
C GLU A 342 -33.11 15.75 -44.39
N ARG A 343 -32.82 16.73 -45.27
CA ARG A 343 -32.81 16.52 -46.73
C ARG A 343 -31.81 15.46 -47.17
N PHE A 344 -30.63 15.43 -46.56
CA PHE A 344 -29.64 14.40 -46.81
C PHE A 344 -30.14 13.01 -46.36
N GLY A 345 -30.81 12.92 -45.21
CA GLY A 345 -31.43 11.68 -44.75
C GLY A 345 -32.51 11.16 -45.69
N VAL A 346 -33.36 12.05 -46.22
CA VAL A 346 -34.36 11.70 -47.25
C VAL A 346 -33.69 11.20 -48.53
N ALA A 347 -32.58 11.81 -48.95
CA ALA A 347 -31.81 11.36 -50.11
C ALA A 347 -31.20 9.95 -49.91
N LEU A 348 -30.99 9.51 -48.66
CA LEU A 348 -30.56 8.16 -48.30
C LEU A 348 -31.74 7.18 -48.10
N GLY A 349 -32.97 7.58 -48.40
CA GLY A 349 -34.16 6.74 -48.27
C GLY A 349 -34.68 6.58 -46.83
N LEU A 350 -34.26 7.44 -45.90
CA LEU A 350 -34.79 7.45 -44.53
C LEU A 350 -36.10 8.24 -44.49
N ASP A 351 -37.16 7.67 -43.89
CA ASP A 351 -38.42 8.37 -43.65
C ASP A 351 -38.26 9.38 -42.50
N VAL A 352 -37.76 10.57 -42.87
CA VAL A 352 -37.58 11.70 -41.96
C VAL A 352 -38.66 12.71 -42.30
N HIS A 353 -39.79 12.69 -41.58
CA HIS A 353 -40.80 13.75 -41.72
C HIS A 353 -40.17 15.10 -41.33
N PRO A 354 -40.00 16.04 -42.27
CA PRO A 354 -39.46 17.34 -41.95
C PRO A 354 -40.42 18.01 -40.97
N THR A 355 -39.89 18.66 -39.92
CA THR A 355 -40.61 19.53 -38.96
C THR A 355 -41.36 18.92 -37.76
N ARG A 356 -41.49 17.59 -37.60
CA ARG A 356 -42.25 17.00 -36.45
C ARG A 356 -41.69 17.35 -35.05
N TRP A 357 -40.44 17.84 -34.96
CA TRP A 357 -39.75 18.12 -33.70
C TRP A 357 -38.86 19.37 -33.77
N LEU A 358 -39.37 20.49 -34.30
CA LEU A 358 -38.66 21.78 -34.26
C LEU A 358 -38.91 22.55 -32.95
N THR A 359 -39.99 22.21 -32.26
CA THR A 359 -40.25 22.66 -30.89
C THR A 359 -40.00 21.51 -29.91
N PRO A 360 -39.48 21.81 -28.71
CA PRO A 360 -39.34 20.80 -27.67
C PRO A 360 -40.72 20.26 -27.28
N PRO A 361 -40.83 18.97 -26.91
CA PRO A 361 -42.06 18.42 -26.37
C PRO A 361 -42.51 19.20 -25.12
N ALA A 362 -43.82 19.36 -24.96
CA ALA A 362 -44.44 20.05 -23.82
C ALA A 362 -44.39 19.20 -22.53
N TYR A 363 -43.19 18.78 -22.15
CA TYR A 363 -42.93 18.03 -20.93
C TYR A 363 -42.96 18.93 -19.71
N THR A 364 -43.57 18.41 -18.65
CA THR A 364 -43.43 18.94 -17.29
C THR A 364 -41.96 18.88 -16.84
N GLU A 365 -41.61 19.66 -15.81
CA GLU A 365 -40.26 19.61 -15.24
C GLU A 365 -39.88 18.19 -14.76
N ALA A 366 -40.83 17.48 -14.14
CA ALA A 366 -40.62 16.10 -13.70
C ALA A 366 -40.32 15.15 -14.88
N GLN A 367 -40.99 15.32 -16.02
CA GLN A 367 -40.72 14.52 -17.22
C GLN A 367 -39.34 14.85 -17.81
N TRP A 368 -38.93 16.12 -17.83
CA TRP A 368 -37.57 16.48 -18.24
C TRP A 368 -36.50 15.91 -17.31
N MET A 369 -36.74 15.95 -16.00
CA MET A 369 -35.84 15.34 -15.01
C MET A 369 -35.73 13.83 -15.24
N LEU A 370 -36.83 13.14 -15.54
CA LEU A 370 -36.82 11.71 -15.84
C LEU A 370 -36.04 11.42 -17.14
N VAL A 371 -36.26 12.19 -18.20
CA VAL A 371 -35.56 12.00 -19.49
C VAL A 371 -34.05 12.19 -19.32
N PHE A 372 -33.62 13.25 -18.64
CA PHE A 372 -32.19 13.47 -18.39
C PHE A 372 -31.59 12.47 -17.41
N GLY A 373 -32.29 12.17 -16.31
CA GLY A 373 -31.85 11.23 -15.29
C GLY A 373 -31.71 9.81 -15.82
N ALA A 374 -32.73 9.30 -16.52
CA ALA A 374 -32.68 7.97 -17.13
C ALA A 374 -31.58 7.87 -18.20
N SER A 375 -31.43 8.91 -19.04
CA SER A 375 -30.35 8.95 -20.03
C SER A 375 -28.96 8.95 -19.39
N ALA A 376 -28.78 9.72 -18.32
CA ALA A 376 -27.53 9.73 -17.56
C ALA A 376 -27.23 8.36 -16.95
N VAL A 377 -28.22 7.70 -16.34
CA VAL A 377 -28.06 6.34 -15.78
C VAL A 377 -27.66 5.34 -16.86
N ILE A 378 -28.28 5.37 -18.04
CA ILE A 378 -27.94 4.48 -19.16
C ILE A 378 -26.48 4.68 -19.60
N TRP A 379 -26.02 5.93 -19.74
CA TRP A 379 -24.63 6.19 -20.10
C TRP A 379 -23.64 5.78 -19.00
N LEU A 380 -23.91 6.09 -17.73
CA LEU A 380 -23.06 5.69 -16.62
C LEU A 380 -22.96 4.15 -16.52
N ALA A 381 -24.06 3.43 -16.78
CA ALA A 381 -24.04 1.98 -16.86
C ALA A 381 -23.17 1.46 -18.01
N ALA A 382 -23.25 2.07 -19.19
CA ALA A 382 -22.37 1.75 -20.32
C ALA A 382 -20.89 2.04 -20.01
N PHE A 383 -20.60 3.12 -19.27
CA PHE A 383 -19.25 3.51 -18.86
C PHE A 383 -18.67 2.48 -17.87
N GLN A 384 -19.47 2.04 -16.89
CA GLN A 384 -19.10 0.96 -15.97
C GLN A 384 -18.86 -0.36 -16.71
N LEU A 385 -19.77 -0.76 -17.62
CA LEU A 385 -19.67 -2.00 -18.38
C LEU A 385 -18.37 -2.08 -19.20
N LEU A 386 -17.94 -0.97 -19.79
CA LEU A 386 -16.70 -0.88 -20.56
C LEU A 386 -15.46 -0.58 -19.71
N GLY A 387 -15.61 -0.56 -18.38
CA GLY A 387 -14.50 -0.45 -17.44
C GLY A 387 -13.89 0.94 -17.34
N LEU A 388 -14.63 2.01 -17.66
CA LEU A 388 -14.14 3.39 -17.59
C LEU A 388 -13.94 3.92 -16.16
N TYR A 389 -14.34 3.17 -15.12
CA TYR A 389 -14.10 3.52 -13.72
C TYR A 389 -12.99 2.69 -13.07
N ASP A 390 -12.58 1.60 -13.73
CA ASP A 390 -11.58 0.66 -13.23
C ASP A 390 -10.39 0.60 -14.20
N ARG A 391 -10.42 -0.35 -15.14
CA ARG A 391 -9.29 -0.71 -16.01
C ARG A 391 -8.92 0.38 -17.03
N ARG A 392 -9.88 1.20 -17.46
CA ARG A 392 -9.76 2.10 -18.62
C ARG A 392 -10.10 3.56 -18.29
N ARG A 393 -9.78 4.00 -17.06
CA ARG A 393 -10.14 5.30 -16.49
C ARG A 393 -10.00 6.50 -17.43
N TYR A 394 -8.83 6.65 -18.06
CA TYR A 394 -8.51 7.81 -18.90
C TYR A 394 -8.47 7.50 -20.40
N SER A 395 -9.08 6.39 -20.83
CA SER A 395 -9.01 5.99 -22.23
C SER A 395 -10.09 6.68 -23.09
N ALA A 396 -9.66 7.57 -23.97
CA ALA A 396 -10.56 8.29 -24.84
C ALA A 396 -11.25 7.42 -25.91
N PRO A 397 -10.58 6.48 -26.61
CA PRO A 397 -11.26 5.63 -27.58
C PRO A 397 -12.38 4.78 -26.95
N TRP A 398 -12.14 4.24 -25.75
CA TRP A 398 -13.15 3.49 -25.01
C TRP A 398 -14.28 4.37 -24.49
N ALA A 399 -13.99 5.63 -24.16
CA ALA A 399 -15.03 6.61 -23.82
C ALA A 399 -15.94 6.91 -25.02
N VAL A 400 -15.40 7.08 -26.23
CA VAL A 400 -16.19 7.26 -27.46
C VAL A 400 -17.10 6.05 -27.68
N LEU A 401 -16.56 4.83 -27.56
CA LEU A 401 -17.34 3.61 -27.70
C LEU A 401 -18.45 3.51 -26.63
N ALA A 402 -18.16 3.87 -25.39
CA ALA A 402 -19.14 3.82 -24.31
C ALA A 402 -20.26 4.85 -24.46
N VAL A 403 -19.93 6.05 -24.95
CA VAL A 403 -20.92 7.07 -25.30
C VAL A 403 -21.80 6.57 -26.47
N ALA A 404 -21.23 5.91 -27.47
CA ALA A 404 -21.99 5.30 -28.56
C ALA A 404 -22.92 4.18 -28.05
N LEU A 405 -22.43 3.31 -27.16
CA LEU A 405 -23.23 2.22 -26.58
C LEU A 405 -24.41 2.76 -25.77
N GLY A 406 -24.19 3.75 -24.91
CA GLY A 406 -25.29 4.36 -24.15
C GLY A 406 -26.26 5.13 -25.04
N PHE A 407 -25.80 5.74 -26.15
CA PHE A 407 -26.68 6.34 -27.15
C PHE A 407 -27.62 5.30 -27.78
N THR A 408 -27.09 4.13 -28.17
CA THR A 408 -27.90 3.01 -28.65
C THR A 408 -28.95 2.62 -27.60
N GLY A 409 -28.54 2.48 -26.33
CA GLY A 409 -29.46 2.18 -25.23
C GLY A 409 -30.58 3.21 -25.06
N ILE A 410 -30.27 4.51 -25.17
CA ILE A 410 -31.26 5.60 -25.11
C ILE A 410 -32.23 5.51 -26.28
N VAL A 411 -31.73 5.39 -27.51
CA VAL A 411 -32.57 5.29 -28.72
C VAL A 411 -33.49 4.07 -28.64
N THR A 412 -33.00 2.93 -28.15
CA THR A 412 -33.79 1.73 -27.93
C THR A 412 -34.86 1.93 -26.86
N THR A 413 -34.52 2.57 -25.73
CA THR A 413 -35.46 2.81 -24.62
C THR A 413 -36.67 3.64 -25.08
N VAL A 414 -36.44 4.62 -25.95
CA VAL A 414 -37.50 5.47 -26.52
C VAL A 414 -38.53 4.66 -27.33
N PHE A 415 -38.19 3.50 -27.90
CA PHE A 415 -39.18 2.65 -28.57
C PHE A 415 -40.21 2.03 -27.61
N PHE A 416 -39.80 1.73 -26.38
CA PHE A 416 -40.68 1.11 -25.37
C PHE A 416 -41.50 2.16 -24.62
N PHE A 417 -40.97 3.36 -24.42
CA PHE A 417 -41.60 4.43 -23.63
C PHE A 417 -42.09 5.58 -24.50
N LYS A 418 -43.12 5.32 -25.33
CA LYS A 418 -43.65 6.31 -26.29
C LYS A 418 -44.09 7.64 -25.67
N ALA A 419 -44.50 7.64 -24.40
CA ALA A 419 -44.87 8.84 -23.64
C ALA A 419 -43.70 9.82 -23.42
N TYR A 420 -42.46 9.35 -23.60
CA TYR A 420 -41.23 10.11 -23.44
C TYR A 420 -40.46 10.25 -24.76
N ASN A 421 -41.14 10.13 -25.91
CA ASN A 421 -40.53 10.32 -27.23
C ASN A 421 -40.04 11.74 -27.47
N PHE A 422 -38.75 11.89 -27.78
CA PHE A 422 -38.16 13.16 -28.20
C PHE A 422 -37.37 13.00 -29.50
N SER A 423 -36.96 14.12 -30.09
CA SER A 423 -36.24 14.15 -31.36
C SER A 423 -35.00 13.23 -31.36
N ARG A 424 -34.94 12.26 -32.29
CA ARG A 424 -33.73 11.43 -32.47
C ARG A 424 -32.50 12.26 -32.82
N LEU A 425 -32.70 13.40 -33.49
CA LEU A 425 -31.63 14.36 -33.76
C LEU A 425 -31.17 15.09 -32.48
N ALA A 426 -32.03 15.30 -31.47
CA ALA A 426 -31.59 15.78 -30.16
C ALA A 426 -30.73 14.72 -29.44
N ALA A 427 -31.13 13.44 -29.51
CA ALA A 427 -30.32 12.35 -28.97
C ALA A 427 -28.95 12.27 -29.67
N ALA A 428 -28.90 12.43 -31.00
CA ALA A 428 -27.67 12.43 -31.78
C ALA A 428 -26.78 13.64 -31.46
N ALA A 429 -27.37 14.83 -31.31
CA ALA A 429 -26.65 16.02 -30.87
C ALA A 429 -26.06 15.83 -29.46
N ALA A 430 -26.83 15.26 -28.53
CA ALA A 430 -26.35 14.93 -27.20
C ALA A 430 -25.23 13.88 -27.22
N TRP A 431 -25.32 12.87 -28.09
CA TRP A 431 -24.24 11.90 -28.32
C TRP A 431 -22.96 12.59 -28.79
N ALA A 432 -23.05 13.50 -29.77
CA ALA A 432 -21.89 14.24 -30.25
C ALA A 432 -21.27 15.12 -29.14
N SER A 433 -22.11 15.86 -28.40
CA SER A 433 -21.66 16.68 -27.27
C SER A 433 -20.99 15.84 -26.17
N ASN A 434 -21.61 14.72 -25.78
CA ASN A 434 -21.05 13.83 -24.76
C ASN A 434 -19.77 13.14 -25.24
N THR A 435 -19.65 12.82 -26.52
CA THR A 435 -18.42 12.28 -27.09
C THR A 435 -17.27 13.27 -26.90
N VAL A 436 -17.50 14.55 -27.22
CA VAL A 436 -16.49 15.62 -27.03
C VAL A 436 -16.16 15.81 -25.55
N LEU A 437 -17.18 15.93 -24.68
CA LEU A 437 -16.96 16.21 -23.26
C LEU A 437 -16.27 15.03 -22.55
N VAL A 438 -16.82 13.82 -22.67
CA VAL A 438 -16.39 12.61 -21.94
C VAL A 438 -15.05 12.10 -22.45
N ALA A 439 -14.83 12.09 -23.78
CA ALA A 439 -13.53 11.71 -24.34
C ALA A 439 -12.50 12.84 -24.19
N GLY A 440 -12.92 14.10 -24.36
CA GLY A 440 -12.04 15.27 -24.29
C GLY A 440 -11.42 15.47 -22.91
N TRP A 441 -12.20 15.35 -21.83
CA TRP A 441 -11.62 15.48 -20.48
C TRP A 441 -10.65 14.34 -20.18
N ARG A 442 -10.94 13.12 -20.65
CA ARG A 442 -10.04 11.95 -20.50
C ARG A 442 -8.75 12.11 -21.29
N LEU A 443 -8.80 12.66 -22.50
CA LEU A 443 -7.61 13.03 -23.27
C LEU A 443 -6.76 14.05 -22.51
N ALA A 444 -7.38 15.12 -22.00
CA ALA A 444 -6.70 16.16 -21.24
C ALA A 444 -6.10 15.63 -19.93
N ALA A 445 -6.85 14.80 -19.19
CA ALA A 445 -6.38 14.15 -17.98
C ALA A 445 -5.22 13.19 -18.27
N GLY A 446 -5.31 12.42 -19.35
CA GLY A 446 -4.23 11.55 -19.83
C GLY A 446 -2.96 12.33 -20.10
N TRP A 447 -3.06 13.45 -20.82
CA TRP A 447 -1.92 14.31 -21.11
C TRP A 447 -1.28 14.88 -19.85
N ARG A 448 -2.09 15.37 -18.89
CA ARG A 448 -1.62 15.99 -17.64
C ARG A 448 -1.01 14.99 -16.65
N LEU A 449 -1.58 13.79 -16.53
CA LEU A 449 -1.13 12.76 -15.58
C LEU A 449 0.07 11.97 -16.11
N GLY A 450 0.53 12.24 -17.33
CA GLY A 450 1.58 11.44 -17.98
C GLY A 450 1.15 10.00 -18.27
N THR A 451 -0.13 9.67 -18.04
CA THR A 451 -0.78 8.40 -18.42
C THR A 451 -1.15 8.39 -19.91
N GLY A 452 -1.03 9.54 -20.58
CA GLY A 452 -1.29 9.79 -22.00
C GLY A 452 -0.32 9.15 -22.98
N ARG A 453 0.55 8.25 -22.50
CA ARG A 453 1.16 7.21 -23.33
C ARG A 453 0.97 5.87 -22.62
N GLY A 454 -0.26 5.40 -22.52
CA GLY A 454 -0.48 3.97 -22.66
C GLY A 454 0.09 3.61 -24.02
N ARG A 455 1.35 3.18 -24.05
CA ARG A 455 2.03 2.85 -25.29
C ARG A 455 1.17 1.78 -25.97
N ILE A 456 0.80 2.00 -27.22
CA ILE A 456 0.14 0.97 -28.00
C ILE A 456 1.18 -0.13 -28.19
N GLY A 457 1.03 -1.25 -27.48
CA GLY A 457 2.03 -2.33 -27.44
C GLY A 457 1.96 -3.16 -26.16
N ARG A 458 2.76 -4.24 -26.10
CA ARG A 458 2.86 -5.13 -24.94
C ARG A 458 3.70 -4.47 -23.83
N ARG A 459 3.32 -4.67 -22.56
CA ARG A 459 4.05 -4.18 -21.37
C ARG A 459 5.41 -4.84 -21.28
N ARG A 460 6.48 -4.07 -21.09
CA ARG A 460 7.84 -4.63 -21.03
C ARG A 460 8.18 -5.02 -19.60
N ILE A 461 8.37 -6.31 -19.38
CA ILE A 461 8.61 -6.88 -18.06
C ILE A 461 10.05 -7.37 -17.94
N LEU A 462 10.61 -7.19 -16.75
CA LEU A 462 11.90 -7.74 -16.36
C LEU A 462 11.67 -8.64 -15.13
N VAL A 463 12.10 -9.90 -15.21
CA VAL A 463 12.01 -10.84 -14.09
C VAL A 463 13.35 -10.83 -13.36
N VAL A 464 13.32 -10.72 -12.04
CA VAL A 464 14.52 -10.77 -11.19
C VAL A 464 14.43 -12.00 -10.33
N GLY A 465 15.37 -12.92 -10.56
CA GLY A 465 15.44 -14.22 -9.93
C GLY A 465 15.56 -15.36 -10.92
N THR A 466 16.28 -16.38 -10.49
CA THR A 466 16.55 -17.62 -11.24
C THR A 466 16.23 -18.87 -10.42
N ASP A 467 15.55 -18.70 -9.28
CA ASP A 467 15.08 -19.78 -8.42
C ASP A 467 13.96 -20.61 -9.08
N GLY A 468 13.60 -21.73 -8.45
CA GLY A 468 12.53 -22.61 -8.97
C GLY A 468 11.21 -21.88 -9.23
N ASN A 469 10.88 -20.88 -8.42
CA ASN A 469 9.70 -20.03 -8.62
C ASN A 469 9.82 -19.15 -9.87
N ALA A 470 11.02 -18.62 -10.17
CA ALA A 470 11.28 -17.92 -11.41
C ALA A 470 11.09 -18.84 -12.62
N VAL A 471 11.63 -20.06 -12.56
CA VAL A 471 11.47 -21.06 -13.63
C VAL A 471 9.99 -21.35 -13.89
N GLN A 472 9.22 -21.66 -12.85
CA GLN A 472 7.78 -21.94 -12.97
C GLN A 472 7.00 -20.75 -13.55
N PHE A 473 7.29 -19.54 -13.07
CA PHE A 473 6.65 -18.33 -13.57
C PHE A 473 6.97 -18.04 -15.05
N LEU A 474 8.23 -18.20 -15.43
CA LEU A 474 8.69 -18.01 -16.81
C LEU A 474 8.09 -19.04 -17.77
N GLU A 475 8.05 -20.31 -17.37
CA GLU A 475 7.39 -21.38 -18.13
C GLU A 475 5.89 -21.13 -18.29
N PHE A 476 5.22 -20.68 -17.23
CA PHE A 476 3.82 -20.27 -17.28
C PHE A 476 3.61 -19.13 -18.30
N LEU A 477 4.42 -18.07 -18.23
CA LEU A 477 4.33 -16.96 -19.19
C LEU A 477 4.57 -17.41 -20.62
N GLN A 478 5.52 -18.33 -20.83
CA GLN A 478 5.78 -18.90 -22.15
C GLN A 478 4.55 -19.67 -22.67
N LYS A 479 3.93 -20.53 -21.85
CA LYS A 479 2.72 -21.27 -22.20
C LYS A 479 1.53 -20.35 -22.46
N ALA A 480 1.37 -19.29 -21.68
CA ALA A 480 0.35 -18.26 -21.84
C ALA A 480 0.63 -17.27 -22.99
N GLY A 481 1.70 -17.49 -23.77
CA GLY A 481 2.09 -16.66 -24.89
C GLY A 481 2.53 -15.25 -24.51
N GLY A 482 2.87 -14.99 -23.23
CA GLY A 482 3.27 -13.69 -22.68
C GLY A 482 2.12 -12.76 -22.28
N LEU A 483 0.86 -13.18 -22.43
CA LEU A 483 -0.33 -12.35 -22.12
C LEU A 483 -0.27 -10.98 -22.82
N ASP A 484 -0.55 -9.88 -22.11
CA ASP A 484 -0.42 -8.50 -22.57
C ASP A 484 0.99 -7.91 -22.37
N SER A 485 2.00 -8.76 -22.15
CA SER A 485 3.37 -8.37 -21.84
C SER A 485 4.44 -8.96 -22.77
N GLU A 486 5.61 -8.33 -22.78
CA GLU A 486 6.82 -8.72 -23.47
C GLU A 486 7.95 -8.84 -22.43
N LEU A 487 8.39 -10.08 -22.19
CA LEU A 487 9.53 -10.36 -21.33
C LEU A 487 10.83 -9.97 -22.02
N LYS A 488 11.53 -8.98 -21.47
CA LYS A 488 12.78 -8.46 -22.02
C LYS A 488 14.03 -9.21 -21.57
N GLY A 489 13.96 -9.90 -20.43
CA GLY A 489 15.08 -10.69 -19.91
C GLY A 489 14.87 -11.12 -18.47
N VAL A 490 15.83 -11.90 -17.98
CA VAL A 490 15.91 -12.33 -16.58
C VAL A 490 17.17 -11.72 -15.96
N VAL A 491 17.09 -11.25 -14.72
CA VAL A 491 18.24 -10.77 -13.95
C VAL A 491 18.55 -11.77 -12.86
N SER A 492 19.78 -12.24 -12.80
CA SER A 492 20.20 -13.25 -11.82
C SER A 492 20.78 -12.61 -10.55
N PRO A 493 20.52 -13.19 -9.36
CA PRO A 493 21.21 -12.84 -8.12
C PRO A 493 22.68 -13.30 -8.10
N GLU A 494 23.15 -14.06 -9.09
CA GLU A 494 24.50 -14.60 -9.21
C GLU A 494 25.16 -14.12 -10.52
N ARG A 495 26.38 -13.59 -10.42
CA ARG A 495 27.10 -13.02 -11.59
C ARG A 495 27.45 -14.10 -12.61
N GLU A 496 27.65 -15.33 -12.17
CA GLU A 496 28.05 -16.48 -12.99
C GLU A 496 26.94 -16.94 -13.94
N GLU A 497 25.69 -16.65 -13.61
CA GLU A 497 24.54 -17.01 -14.45
C GLU A 497 24.31 -16.02 -15.59
N VAL A 498 25.02 -14.89 -15.65
CA VAL A 498 24.86 -13.90 -16.71
C VAL A 498 25.24 -14.51 -18.07
N GLY A 499 24.32 -14.41 -19.03
CA GLY A 499 24.47 -15.02 -20.36
C GLY A 499 23.97 -16.47 -20.46
N THR A 500 23.63 -17.11 -19.34
CA THR A 500 22.97 -18.42 -19.34
C THR A 500 21.48 -18.33 -19.72
N MET A 501 20.83 -19.48 -19.88
CA MET A 501 19.42 -19.58 -20.24
C MET A 501 18.62 -20.17 -19.07
N VAL A 502 17.60 -19.45 -18.60
CA VAL A 502 16.65 -19.90 -17.57
C VAL A 502 15.26 -19.95 -18.20
N ALA A 503 14.63 -21.14 -18.18
CA ALA A 503 13.33 -21.37 -18.82
C ALA A 503 13.24 -20.84 -20.27
N GLY A 504 14.30 -21.06 -21.07
CA GLY A 504 14.38 -20.59 -22.45
C GLY A 504 14.57 -19.08 -22.63
N ARG A 505 14.94 -18.35 -21.57
CA ARG A 505 15.19 -16.90 -21.59
C ARG A 505 16.60 -16.58 -21.12
N GLN A 506 17.25 -15.64 -21.80
CA GLN A 506 18.60 -15.24 -21.46
C GLN A 506 18.62 -14.43 -20.16
N VAL A 507 19.59 -14.74 -19.30
CA VAL A 507 19.94 -13.90 -18.15
C VAL A 507 20.72 -12.70 -18.68
N VAL A 508 20.07 -11.54 -18.70
CA VAL A 508 20.58 -10.31 -19.35
C VAL A 508 21.51 -9.50 -18.45
N GLY A 509 21.56 -9.81 -17.17
CA GLY A 509 22.45 -9.12 -16.24
C GLY A 509 22.34 -9.63 -14.82
N PHE A 510 23.17 -9.05 -13.97
CA PHE A 510 23.27 -9.37 -12.55
C PHE A 510 22.50 -8.36 -11.70
N VAL A 511 22.01 -8.75 -10.53
CA VAL A 511 21.21 -7.88 -9.65
C VAL A 511 21.91 -6.55 -9.31
N GLU A 512 23.24 -6.50 -9.27
CA GLU A 512 23.97 -5.23 -9.06
C GLU A 512 23.89 -4.28 -10.26
N ASP A 513 23.70 -4.80 -11.46
CA ASP A 513 23.55 -4.01 -12.69
C ASP A 513 22.12 -3.48 -12.86
N LEU A 514 21.18 -3.91 -12.00
CA LEU A 514 19.77 -3.54 -12.07
C LEU A 514 19.52 -2.03 -12.14
N PRO A 515 20.21 -1.14 -11.38
CA PRO A 515 20.06 0.30 -11.53
C PRO A 515 20.52 0.83 -12.90
N GLN A 516 21.52 0.22 -13.52
CA GLN A 516 21.99 0.58 -14.85
C GLN A 516 21.01 0.07 -15.91
N LEU A 517 20.60 -1.19 -15.82
CA LEU A 517 19.58 -1.79 -16.70
C LEU A 517 18.29 -0.98 -16.67
N LEU A 518 17.80 -0.56 -15.50
CA LEU A 518 16.58 0.25 -15.38
C LEU A 518 16.73 1.69 -15.90
N ARG A 519 17.96 2.20 -16.05
CA ARG A 519 18.24 3.52 -16.65
C ARG A 519 18.35 3.45 -18.17
N GLU A 520 19.00 2.41 -18.68
CA GLU A 520 19.26 2.21 -20.10
C GLU A 520 18.10 1.52 -20.81
N GLY A 521 17.39 0.66 -20.09
CA GLY A 521 16.23 -0.09 -20.54
C GLY A 521 14.92 0.61 -20.19
N ASP A 522 13.97 0.47 -21.12
CA ASP A 522 12.66 1.08 -21.05
C ASP A 522 11.65 -0.01 -20.65
N PHE A 523 11.48 -0.20 -19.33
CA PHE A 523 10.65 -1.22 -18.69
C PHE A 523 9.42 -0.62 -18.01
N ASP A 524 8.29 -1.32 -18.10
CA ASP A 524 7.03 -0.94 -17.46
C ASP A 524 6.87 -1.63 -16.09
N GLU A 525 7.41 -2.84 -15.94
CA GLU A 525 7.21 -3.65 -14.74
C GLU A 525 8.43 -4.51 -14.39
N LEU A 526 8.68 -4.63 -13.09
CA LEU A 526 9.70 -5.47 -12.48
C LEU A 526 9.03 -6.55 -11.63
N ILE A 527 9.34 -7.81 -11.89
CA ILE A 527 8.74 -8.97 -11.21
C ILE A 527 9.83 -9.69 -10.44
N PHE A 528 9.77 -9.63 -9.11
CA PHE A 528 10.67 -10.35 -8.23
C PHE A 528 10.15 -11.76 -7.96
N THR A 529 11.07 -12.70 -7.75
CA THR A 529 10.74 -13.98 -7.14
C THR A 529 11.19 -14.03 -5.69
N SER A 530 10.57 -14.92 -4.92
CA SER A 530 10.72 -14.95 -3.46
C SER A 530 12.16 -15.14 -2.99
N GLY A 531 13.01 -15.85 -3.73
CA GLY A 531 14.40 -16.06 -3.35
C GLY A 531 15.32 -14.83 -3.47
N THR A 532 14.95 -13.79 -4.23
CA THR A 532 15.90 -12.76 -4.69
C THR A 532 15.55 -11.33 -4.28
N ILE A 533 14.32 -11.12 -3.84
CA ILE A 533 13.78 -9.84 -3.41
C ILE A 533 14.63 -9.12 -2.35
N SER A 534 15.25 -9.86 -1.43
CA SER A 534 16.10 -9.29 -0.38
C SER A 534 17.31 -8.54 -0.95
N HIS A 535 18.02 -9.11 -1.92
CA HIS A 535 19.18 -8.48 -2.55
C HIS A 535 18.80 -7.37 -3.53
N SER A 536 17.69 -7.54 -4.25
CA SER A 536 17.38 -6.71 -5.40
C SER A 536 16.52 -5.49 -5.09
N LEU A 537 15.54 -5.56 -4.18
CA LEU A 537 14.73 -4.38 -3.83
C LEU A 537 15.57 -3.26 -3.20
N ARG A 538 16.63 -3.61 -2.49
CA ARG A 538 17.63 -2.67 -1.95
C ARG A 538 18.23 -1.76 -3.03
N ARG A 539 18.24 -2.19 -4.29
CA ARG A 539 18.89 -1.48 -5.41
C ARG A 539 17.90 -0.78 -6.35
N VAL A 540 16.61 -1.09 -6.28
CA VAL A 540 15.57 -0.43 -7.09
C VAL A 540 15.16 0.94 -6.53
N GLY A 541 15.56 1.25 -5.30
CA GLY A 541 15.24 2.48 -4.61
C GLY A 541 15.53 3.76 -5.42
N GLY A 542 14.45 4.47 -5.79
CA GLY A 542 14.44 5.93 -5.64
C GLY A 542 14.14 6.83 -6.83
N LYS A 543 14.05 6.41 -8.11
CA LYS A 543 13.88 7.41 -9.20
C LYS A 543 12.88 7.13 -10.32
N ASN A 544 12.43 5.89 -10.54
CA ASN A 544 11.51 5.64 -11.66
C ASN A 544 10.05 5.53 -11.20
N ARG A 545 9.39 6.68 -11.03
CA ARG A 545 7.97 6.79 -10.59
C ARG A 545 6.95 6.09 -11.51
N ARG A 546 7.38 5.53 -12.65
CA ARG A 546 6.55 4.80 -13.62
C ARG A 546 6.70 3.28 -13.56
N LEU A 547 7.72 2.76 -12.89
CA LEU A 547 7.99 1.32 -12.83
C LEU A 547 7.08 0.66 -11.80
N ARG A 548 6.30 -0.33 -12.22
CA ARG A 548 5.49 -1.14 -11.32
C ARG A 548 6.30 -2.32 -10.80
N VAL A 549 6.29 -2.57 -9.50
CA VAL A 549 7.01 -3.69 -8.90
C VAL A 549 6.01 -4.71 -8.35
N ARG A 550 6.19 -5.98 -8.69
CA ARG A 550 5.40 -7.11 -8.18
C ARG A 550 6.28 -8.28 -7.77
N LEU A 551 5.75 -9.16 -6.93
CA LEU A 551 6.40 -10.36 -6.44
C LEU A 551 5.58 -11.59 -6.83
N VAL A 552 6.26 -12.62 -7.32
CA VAL A 552 5.70 -13.96 -7.54
C VAL A 552 5.59 -14.67 -6.18
N PRO A 553 4.38 -15.06 -5.74
CA PRO A 553 4.22 -15.83 -4.51
C PRO A 553 4.88 -17.20 -4.63
N GLY A 554 5.33 -17.78 -3.51
CA GLY A 554 5.98 -19.10 -3.50
C GLY A 554 5.03 -20.24 -3.88
N SER A 555 3.72 -19.99 -3.78
CA SER A 555 2.63 -20.91 -4.17
C SER A 555 1.95 -20.51 -5.49
N PHE A 556 2.66 -19.82 -6.39
CA PHE A 556 2.11 -19.26 -7.63
C PHE A 556 1.32 -20.28 -8.47
N THR A 557 1.85 -21.50 -8.63
CA THR A 557 1.18 -22.57 -9.39
C THR A 557 -0.13 -23.00 -8.75
N ASP A 558 -0.16 -23.11 -7.42
CA ASP A 558 -1.33 -23.53 -6.65
C ASP A 558 -2.42 -22.43 -6.68
N LEU A 559 -1.99 -21.16 -6.66
CA LEU A 559 -2.88 -19.99 -6.66
C LEU A 559 -3.52 -19.73 -8.03
N ILE A 560 -2.83 -20.05 -9.13
CA ILE A 560 -3.42 -19.96 -10.47
C ILE A 560 -4.40 -21.11 -10.74
N GLY A 561 -4.09 -22.32 -10.26
CA GLY A 561 -4.89 -23.51 -10.53
C GLY A 561 -5.11 -23.71 -12.05
N ASP A 562 -6.37 -23.87 -12.45
CA ASP A 562 -6.80 -24.06 -13.85
C ASP A 562 -7.24 -22.76 -14.56
N ASP A 563 -7.09 -21.60 -13.92
CA ASP A 563 -7.54 -20.33 -14.50
C ASP A 563 -6.78 -20.00 -15.79
N ARG A 564 -7.50 -19.40 -16.76
CA ARG A 564 -6.95 -18.91 -18.03
C ARG A 564 -6.86 -17.39 -18.00
N PRO A 565 -5.86 -16.80 -17.34
CA PRO A 565 -5.72 -15.35 -17.27
C PRO A 565 -5.51 -14.77 -18.67
N THR A 566 -6.04 -13.57 -18.87
CA THR A 566 -5.96 -12.86 -20.16
C THR A 566 -5.01 -11.67 -20.12
N SER A 567 -4.66 -11.21 -18.93
CA SER A 567 -3.74 -10.11 -18.67
C SER A 567 -2.83 -10.45 -17.50
N MET A 568 -1.65 -9.83 -17.48
CA MET A 568 -0.75 -9.84 -16.33
C MET A 568 -1.42 -9.35 -15.03
N ASP A 569 -2.45 -8.50 -15.12
CA ASP A 569 -3.21 -8.03 -13.96
C ASP A 569 -4.12 -9.09 -13.33
N ASP A 570 -4.41 -10.18 -14.05
CA ASP A 570 -5.23 -11.29 -13.57
C ASP A 570 -4.39 -12.31 -12.76
N LEU A 571 -3.05 -12.20 -12.81
CA LEU A 571 -2.15 -13.10 -12.09
C LEU A 571 -2.11 -12.79 -10.59
N PRO A 572 -1.97 -13.81 -9.72
CA PRO A 572 -1.92 -13.66 -8.26
C PRO A 572 -0.55 -13.11 -7.80
N LEU A 573 -0.10 -12.00 -8.39
CA LEU A 573 1.16 -11.36 -8.06
C LEU A 573 0.97 -10.36 -6.91
N ILE A 574 1.86 -10.42 -5.92
CA ILE A 574 1.84 -9.50 -4.77
C ILE A 574 2.37 -8.15 -5.24
N GLU A 575 1.57 -7.10 -5.06
CA GLU A 575 1.93 -5.77 -5.52
C GLU A 575 2.84 -5.06 -4.51
N VAL A 576 4.07 -4.77 -4.92
CA VAL A 576 5.12 -4.22 -4.08
C VAL A 576 5.06 -2.68 -4.10
N THR A 577 4.66 -2.08 -5.22
CA THR A 577 4.38 -0.63 -5.33
C THR A 577 2.87 -0.37 -5.31
N PRO A 578 2.29 0.41 -4.37
CA PRO A 578 0.84 0.64 -4.37
C PRO A 578 0.37 1.32 -5.68
N ARG A 579 -0.75 0.84 -6.26
CA ARG A 579 -1.44 1.55 -7.36
C ARG A 579 -1.78 2.97 -6.92
N ARG A 580 -1.34 3.95 -7.72
CA ARG A 580 -1.67 5.37 -7.50
C ARG A 580 -3.12 5.69 -7.81
#